data_AF-A0A9W7GK11-F1
#
_entry.id   AF-A0A9W7GK11-F1
#
_cell.length_a   1.000
_cell.length_b   1.000
_cell.length_c   1.000
_cell.angle_alpha   90.00
_cell.angle_beta   90.00
_cell.angle_gamma   90.00
#
_symmetry.space_group_name_H-M   'P 1'
#
loop_
_entity.id
_entity.type
_entity.pdbx_description
1 polymer ?
#
loop_
_entity_poly.entity_id
_entity_poly.type
_entity_poly.pdbx_seq_one_letter_code
_entity_poly.pdbx_strand_id
1 'polypeptide(L)'
;MDRQSLSRDEAEKEYNKFKMNPNDYALEKGEEYYASLGYKSLMDGVITEAEKDGRGDEVRERISKFKRDSQLKAYAVIGTVIVLFLAAKLQYEADPSFFNK
;
A
#
# COMPACT_ATOMS: atom_id res chain seq x y z
N MET A 1 8.48 -9.94 26.98
CA MET A 1 8.94 -8.72 26.27
C MET A 1 8.51 -7.53 27.10
N ASP A 2 9.46 -6.87 27.75
CA ASP A 2 9.17 -5.63 28.47
C ASP A 2 8.73 -4.58 27.46
N ARG A 3 7.53 -4.01 27.67
CA ARG A 3 7.09 -2.87 26.86
C ARG A 3 7.98 -1.70 27.28
N GLN A 4 9.01 -1.40 26.49
CA GLN A 4 9.74 -0.14 26.66
C GLN A 4 8.73 0.99 26.50
N SER A 5 8.34 1.61 27.61
CA SER A 5 7.48 2.78 27.59
C SER A 5 8.30 3.93 26.99
N LEU A 6 7.88 4.41 25.82
CA LEU A 6 8.43 5.62 25.21
C LEU A 6 8.39 6.77 26.21
N SER A 7 9.43 7.59 26.21
CA SER A 7 9.36 8.86 26.94
C SER A 7 8.25 9.74 26.34
N ARG A 8 7.74 10.68 27.12
CA ARG A 8 6.65 11.56 26.69
C ARG A 8 7.01 12.34 25.42
N ASP A 9 8.25 12.80 25.32
CA ASP A 9 8.75 13.57 24.17
C ASP A 9 8.85 12.69 22.91
N GLU A 10 9.26 11.43 23.05
CA GLU A 10 9.28 10.46 21.95
C GLU A 10 7.87 10.08 21.49
N ALA A 11 6.94 9.91 22.43
CA ALA A 11 5.54 9.64 22.12
C ALA A 11 4.89 10.80 21.36
N GLU A 12 5.20 12.04 21.72
CA GLU A 12 4.70 13.23 21.02
C GLU A 12 5.28 13.34 19.60
N LYS A 13 6.56 13.00 19.43
CA LYS A 13 7.20 12.95 18.11
C LYS A 13 6.60 11.88 17.20
N GLU A 14 6.35 10.68 17.72
CA GLU A 14 5.69 9.60 16.98
C GLU A 14 4.23 9.93 16.65
N TYR A 15 3.51 10.54 17.58
CA TYR A 15 2.15 11.00 17.32
C TYR A 15 2.09 12.09 16.24
N ASN A 16 3.08 12.98 16.21
CA ASN A 16 3.19 13.99 15.16
C ASN A 16 3.51 13.36 13.79
N LYS A 17 4.38 12.34 13.72
CA LYS A 17 4.60 11.59 12.48
C LYS A 17 3.33 10.92 11.98
N PHE A 18 2.58 10.27 12.87
CA PHE A 18 1.28 9.69 12.55
C PHE A 18 0.30 10.75 12.01
N LYS A 19 0.24 11.94 12.63
CA LYS A 19 -0.62 13.03 12.13
C LYS A 19 -0.23 13.53 10.74
N MET A 20 1.07 13.56 10.41
CA MET A 20 1.55 14.03 9.13
C MET A 20 1.32 13.02 8.00
N ASN A 21 1.43 11.72 8.29
CA ASN A 21 1.19 10.66 7.31
C ASN A 21 0.37 9.49 7.90
N PRO A 22 -0.92 9.68 8.21
CA PRO A 22 -1.69 8.66 8.91
C PRO A 22 -1.92 7.39 8.08
N ASN A 23 -1.87 7.50 6.76
CA ASN A 23 -2.13 6.38 5.85
C ASN A 23 -0.91 5.45 5.71
N ASP A 24 0.31 6.00 5.62
CA ASP A 24 1.50 5.18 5.43
C ASP A 24 2.31 4.97 6.71
N TYR A 25 2.02 5.69 7.81
CA TYR A 25 2.76 5.57 9.06
C TYR A 25 2.90 4.13 9.57
N ALA A 26 1.83 3.33 9.49
CA ALA A 26 1.88 1.93 9.90
C ALA A 26 2.77 1.08 8.99
N LEU A 27 2.81 1.41 7.68
CA LEU A 27 3.65 0.73 6.69
C LEU A 27 5.12 1.07 6.94
N GLU A 28 5.44 2.36 7.05
CA GLU A 28 6.80 2.87 7.34
C GLU A 28 7.34 2.28 8.63
N LYS A 29 6.52 2.25 9.70
CA LYS A 29 6.91 1.63 10.98
C LYS A 29 7.20 0.15 10.88
N GLY A 30 6.37 -0.57 10.12
CA GLY A 30 6.61 -1.97 9.88
C GLY A 30 7.91 -2.20 9.08
N GLU A 31 8.16 -1.39 8.05
CA GLU A 31 9.39 -1.47 7.26
C GLU A 31 10.63 -1.18 8.13
N GLU A 32 10.60 -0.12 8.95
CA GLU A 32 11.68 0.20 9.90
C GLU A 32 11.95 -0.98 10.87
N TYR A 33 10.87 -1.56 11.42
CA TYR A 33 10.99 -2.67 12.37
C TYR A 33 11.64 -3.91 11.73
N TYR A 34 11.11 -4.39 10.60
CA TYR A 34 11.66 -5.59 9.96
C TYR A 34 13.03 -5.35 9.32
N ALA A 35 13.31 -4.13 8.84
CA ALA A 35 14.67 -3.76 8.42
C ALA A 35 15.66 -3.83 9.58
N SER A 36 15.27 -3.40 10.79
CA SER A 36 16.12 -3.51 12.00
C SER A 36 16.44 -4.95 12.39
N LEU A 37 15.57 -5.90 12.03
CA LEU A 37 15.77 -7.34 12.22
C LEU A 37 16.61 -7.99 11.10
N GLY A 38 17.02 -7.21 10.09
CA GLY A 38 17.86 -7.67 8.97
C GLY A 38 17.08 -8.19 7.76
N TYR A 39 15.75 -8.01 7.73
CA TYR A 39 14.94 -8.41 6.58
C TYR A 39 15.02 -7.37 5.45
N LYS A 40 14.98 -7.84 4.20
CA LYS A 40 15.04 -6.99 3.00
C LYS A 40 13.78 -6.16 2.77
N SER A 41 12.63 -6.66 3.22
CA SER A 41 11.34 -5.99 3.09
C SER A 41 10.43 -6.38 4.25
N LEU A 42 9.43 -5.54 4.54
CA LEU A 42 8.37 -5.84 5.50
C LEU A 42 7.71 -7.20 5.22
N MET A 43 7.36 -7.45 3.96
CA MET A 43 6.67 -8.69 3.58
C MET A 43 7.55 -9.92 3.81
N ASP A 44 8.85 -9.85 3.53
CA ASP A 44 9.77 -10.95 3.82
C ASP A 44 9.88 -11.21 5.32
N GLY A 45 9.99 -10.15 6.13
CA GLY A 45 10.03 -10.27 7.59
C GLY A 45 8.75 -10.88 8.16
N VAL A 46 7.59 -10.43 7.68
CA VAL A 46 6.28 -10.97 8.08
C VAL A 46 6.14 -12.45 7.72
N ILE A 47 6.60 -12.86 6.53
CA ILE A 47 6.56 -14.26 6.09
C ILE A 47 7.52 -15.11 6.93
N THR A 48 8.77 -14.68 7.13
CA THR A 48 9.76 -15.46 7.86
C THR A 48 9.42 -15.59 9.34
N GLU A 49 8.85 -14.56 9.99
CA GLU A 49 8.33 -14.70 11.35
C GLU A 49 7.13 -15.65 11.39
N ALA A 50 6.20 -15.56 10.43
CA ALA A 50 5.07 -16.49 10.36
C ALA A 50 5.51 -17.94 10.08
N GLU A 51 6.61 -18.17 9.36
CA GLU A 51 7.19 -19.49 9.14
C GLU A 51 7.70 -20.12 10.45
N LYS A 52 8.28 -19.33 11.35
CA LYS A 52 8.70 -19.80 12.69
C LYS A 52 7.53 -20.32 13.52
N ASP A 53 6.34 -19.74 13.30
CA ASP A 53 5.09 -20.11 13.96
C ASP A 53 4.27 -21.17 13.17
N GLY A 54 4.82 -21.73 12.08
CA GLY A 54 4.13 -22.72 11.25
C GLY A 54 2.97 -22.17 10.40
N ARG A 55 2.88 -20.84 10.24
CA ARG A 55 1.83 -20.12 9.51
C ARG A 55 2.32 -19.46 8.21
N GLY A 56 3.53 -19.80 7.77
CA GLY A 56 4.16 -19.21 6.58
C GLY A 56 3.29 -19.32 5.32
N ASP A 57 2.69 -20.48 5.08
CA ASP A 57 1.88 -20.73 3.88
C ASP A 57 0.58 -19.91 3.88
N GLU A 58 -0.10 -19.82 5.03
CA GLU A 58 -1.30 -18.97 5.20
C GLU A 58 -0.99 -17.51 4.86
N VAL A 59 0.14 -17.01 5.36
CA VAL A 59 0.54 -15.62 5.19
C VAL A 59 0.98 -15.33 3.74
N ARG A 60 1.72 -16.25 3.12
CA ARG A 60 2.06 -16.17 1.68
C ARG A 60 0.81 -16.15 0.81
N GLU A 61 -0.18 -16.99 1.09
CA GLU A 61 -1.44 -17.02 0.35
C GLU A 61 -2.22 -15.69 0.50
N ARG A 62 -2.30 -15.15 1.71
CA ARG A 62 -2.93 -13.84 1.96
C ARG A 62 -2.25 -12.70 1.20
N ILE A 63 -0.92 -12.68 1.18
CA ILE A 63 -0.15 -11.67 0.43
C ILE A 63 -0.38 -11.83 -1.07
N SER A 64 -0.40 -13.07 -1.58
CA SER A 64 -0.68 -13.37 -2.98
C SER A 64 -2.07 -12.89 -3.41
N LYS A 65 -3.09 -13.20 -2.60
CA LYS A 65 -4.47 -12.74 -2.81
C LYS A 65 -4.56 -11.22 -2.83
N PHE A 66 -3.95 -10.55 -1.85
CA PHE A 66 -3.91 -9.09 -1.79
C PHE A 66 -3.27 -8.46 -3.02
N LYS A 67 -2.12 -9.01 -3.48
CA LYS A 67 -1.45 -8.53 -4.70
C LYS A 67 -2.34 -8.69 -5.93
N ARG A 68 -2.98 -9.85 -6.09
CA ARG A 68 -3.88 -10.12 -7.22
C ARG A 68 -5.08 -9.17 -7.23
N ASP A 69 -5.73 -8.98 -6.09
CA ASP A 69 -6.88 -8.08 -5.96
C ASP A 69 -6.48 -6.63 -6.24
N SER A 70 -5.30 -6.22 -5.78
CA SER A 70 -4.76 -4.88 -6.02
C SER A 70 -4.44 -4.65 -7.50
N GLN A 71 -3.84 -5.64 -8.18
CA GLN A 71 -3.57 -5.58 -9.61
C GLN A 71 -4.87 -5.50 -10.43
N LEU A 72 -5.88 -6.29 -10.09
CA LEU A 72 -7.19 -6.23 -10.74
C LEU A 72 -7.83 -4.85 -10.61
N LYS A 73 -7.79 -4.25 -9.42
CA LYS A 73 -8.29 -2.88 -9.21
C LYS A 73 -7.50 -1.85 -10.01
N ALA A 74 -6.17 -1.97 -10.05
CA ALA A 74 -5.32 -1.08 -10.84
C ALA A 74 -5.64 -1.18 -12.34
N TYR A 75 -5.77 -2.40 -12.87
CA TYR A 75 -6.16 -2.61 -14.27
C TYR A 75 -7.58 -2.11 -14.58
N ALA A 76 -8.52 -2.26 -13.65
CA ALA A 76 -9.86 -1.70 -13.82
C ALA A 76 -9.81 -0.17 -13.97
N VAL A 77 -9.08 0.52 -13.09
CA VAL A 77 -8.90 1.98 -13.17
C VAL A 77 -8.22 2.40 -14.47
N ILE A 78 -7.09 1.76 -14.82
CA ILE A 78 -6.36 2.06 -16.06
C ILE A 78 -7.26 1.83 -17.28
N GLY A 79 -7.97 0.70 -17.32
CA GLY A 79 -8.91 0.36 -18.38
C GLY A 79 -10.03 1.39 -18.52
N THR A 80 -10.65 1.81 -17.41
CA THR A 80 -11.67 2.86 -17.43
C THR A 80 -11.11 4.18 -17.97
N VAL A 81 -9.92 4.60 -17.54
CA VAL A 81 -9.29 5.83 -18.03
C VAL A 81 -9.01 5.74 -19.53
N ILE A 82 -8.48 4.62 -20.02
CA ILE A 82 -8.22 4.41 -21.46
C ILE A 82 -9.53 4.46 -22.26
N VAL A 83 -10.58 3.78 -21.80
CA VAL A 83 -11.89 3.78 -22.49
C VAL A 83 -12.48 5.18 -22.54
N LEU A 84 -12.45 5.93 -21.43
CA LEU A 84 -12.93 7.31 -21.38
C LEU A 84 -12.12 8.21 -22.31
N PHE A 85 -10.79 8.06 -22.33
CA PHE A 85 -9.92 8.84 -23.20
C PHE A 85 -10.20 8.56 -24.68
N LEU A 86 -10.35 7.29 -25.06
CA LEU A 86 -10.67 6.90 -26.44
C LEU A 86 -12.06 7.39 -26.84
N ALA A 87 -13.06 7.26 -25.97
CA ALA A 87 -14.40 7.77 -26.22
C ALA A 87 -14.39 9.30 -26.39
N ALA A 88 -13.67 10.02 -25.52
CA ALA A 88 -13.52 11.47 -25.64
C ALA A 88 -12.80 11.86 -26.94
N LYS A 89 -11.76 11.12 -27.34
CA LYS A 89 -11.06 11.34 -28.60
C LYS A 89 -11.98 11.14 -29.81
N LEU A 90 -12.74 10.04 -29.86
CA LEU A 90 -13.70 9.78 -30.92
C LEU A 90 -14.79 10.86 -30.98
N GLN A 91 -15.30 11.28 -29.81
CA GLN A 91 -16.28 12.35 -29.73
C GLN A 91 -15.70 13.68 -30.23
N TYR A 92 -14.44 13.99 -29.91
CA TYR A 92 -13.77 15.20 -30.36
C TYR A 92 -13.52 15.18 -31.87
N GLU A 93 -13.15 14.03 -32.45
CA GLU A 93 -13.00 13.88 -33.90
C GLU A 93 -14.34 13.98 -34.64
N ALA A 94 -15.44 13.51 -34.04
CA ALA A 94 -16.77 13.56 -34.64
C ALA A 94 -17.47 14.92 -34.50
N ASP A 95 -17.35 15.56 -33.33
CA ASP A 95 -17.90 16.89 -33.04
C ASP A 95 -16.98 17.66 -32.08
N PRO A 96 -16.01 18.42 -32.61
CA PRO A 96 -15.09 19.22 -31.81
C PRO A 96 -15.80 20.33 -31.01
N SER A 97 -16.99 20.77 -31.44
CA SER A 97 -17.73 21.88 -30.81
C SER A 97 -18.35 21.49 -29.47
N PHE A 98 -18.52 20.19 -29.22
CA PHE A 98 -19.00 19.63 -27.96
C PHE A 98 -18.11 20.00 -26.76
N PHE A 99 -16.80 20.15 -26.96
CA PHE A 99 -15.82 20.46 -25.91
C PHE A 99 -15.49 21.96 -25.77
N ASN A 100 -15.98 22.81 -26.68
CA ASN A 100 -15.69 24.25 -26.73
C ASN A 100 -16.86 25.13 -26.23
N LYS A 101 -17.72 24.58 -25.38
CA LYS A 101 -18.80 25.33 -24.71
C LYS A 101 -18.33 26.02 -23.44
#